data_AF-A0AA96RYR5-F1
#
_entry.id   AF-A0AA96RYR5-F1
#
_cell.length_a   1.000
_cell.length_b   1.000
_cell.length_c   1.000
_cell.angle_alpha   90.00
_cell.angle_beta   90.00
_cell.angle_gamma   90.00
#
_symmetry.space_group_name_H-M   'P 1'
#
loop_
_entity.id
_entity.type
_entity.pdbx_description
1 polymer ?
#
loop_
_entity_poly.entity_id
_entity_poly.type
_entity_poly.pdbx_seq_one_letter_code
_entity_poly.pdbx_strand_id
1 'polypeptide(L)'
;MTREELFKAIGHADEALIEAAGQNRSHPRKKGFSKKWVALVACLVLYSSTASALLATEYYKKNQNSEPYIRYLRPENMELQPATQYDALKFLQALKGDNEEHIYIAINRLVEGFNDPSLRAKALKMIQPFANDANPKIADAAAFAIDILSQSYRSPYIVKLADGSMLFTLFNNYSDYGSQNVLWRIQDNKLKEYLSFSAPSMYITDIIPSPDKRLVAVVTCSNKSDFVEIIDVEAGRHSPELIESARVKYGAEQGIDTWIRTDHENYSYADKIVWKNNDTLQFEGSLAYQDTEIIENVTVAYQFSKRVIEVRKN
;
A
#
# COMPACT_ATOMS: atom_id res chain seq x y z
N MET A 1 5.24 -42.68 -5.18
CA MET A 1 6.06 -41.83 -4.31
C MET A 1 5.72 -42.18 -2.87
N THR A 2 6.67 -42.78 -2.15
CA THR A 2 6.46 -43.24 -0.77
C THR A 2 6.62 -42.09 0.22
N ARG A 3 6.04 -42.22 1.41
CA ARG A 3 6.07 -41.19 2.46
C ARG A 3 7.51 -40.76 2.82
N GLU A 4 8.45 -41.68 2.70
CA GLU A 4 9.89 -41.48 2.93
C GLU A 4 10.56 -40.61 1.85
N GLU A 5 10.11 -40.68 0.59
CA GLU A 5 10.61 -39.83 -0.50
C GLU A 5 10.11 -38.38 -0.34
N LEU A 6 8.90 -38.20 0.19
CA LEU A 6 8.33 -36.89 0.51
C LEU A 6 9.08 -36.22 1.68
N PHE A 7 9.53 -36.98 2.67
CA PHE A 7 10.27 -36.46 3.82
C PHE A 7 11.75 -36.15 3.52
N LYS A 8 12.33 -36.76 2.48
CA LYS A 8 13.68 -36.43 2.00
C LYS A 8 13.72 -35.15 1.16
N ALA A 9 12.61 -34.77 0.53
CA ALA A 9 12.49 -33.59 -0.32
C ALA A 9 12.31 -32.27 0.46
N ILE A 10 11.88 -32.32 1.72
CA ILE A 10 11.52 -31.13 2.53
C ILE A 10 12.60 -30.81 3.60
N GLY A 11 13.85 -31.22 3.37
CA GLY A 11 15.05 -30.74 4.07
C GLY A 11 14.93 -30.37 5.55
N HIS A 12 15.40 -31.28 6.42
CA HIS A 12 15.64 -31.19 7.88
C HIS A 12 14.55 -31.72 8.81
N ALA A 13 14.78 -32.94 9.32
CA ALA A 13 14.47 -33.29 10.69
C ALA A 13 15.59 -34.20 11.24
N ASP A 14 16.20 -33.77 12.35
CA ASP A 14 17.23 -34.45 13.12
C ASP A 14 16.82 -35.89 13.49
N GLU A 15 17.69 -36.86 13.20
CA GLU A 15 17.52 -38.29 13.54
C GLU A 15 17.43 -38.52 15.06
N ALA A 16 17.82 -37.54 15.89
CA ALA A 16 17.78 -37.61 17.35
C ALA A 16 16.36 -37.59 17.97
N LEU A 17 15.34 -37.12 17.23
CA LEU A 17 13.95 -37.05 17.72
C LEU A 17 13.16 -38.36 17.53
N ILE A 18 13.61 -39.25 16.64
CA ILE A 18 12.95 -40.54 16.37
C ILE A 18 13.38 -41.60 17.39
N GLU A 19 14.61 -41.52 17.90
CA GLU A 19 15.10 -42.45 18.93
C GLU A 19 14.47 -42.19 20.31
N ALA A 20 14.02 -40.96 20.59
CA ALA A 20 13.34 -40.58 21.84
C ALA A 20 11.87 -41.06 21.93
N ALA A 21 11.25 -41.49 20.82
CA ALA A 21 9.87 -41.99 20.78
C ALA A 21 9.76 -43.53 20.90
N GLY A 22 10.88 -44.25 20.92
CA GLY A 22 10.92 -45.72 20.85
C GLY A 22 10.90 -46.46 22.18
N GLN A 23 10.97 -45.79 23.34
CA GLN A 23 11.04 -46.47 24.63
C GLN A 23 10.05 -45.91 25.65
N ASN A 24 8.92 -46.61 25.86
CA ASN A 24 8.63 -47.16 27.18
C ASN A 24 7.38 -48.04 27.17
N ARG A 25 7.60 -49.34 27.39
CA ARG A 25 6.58 -50.29 27.81
C ARG A 25 6.16 -49.96 29.25
N SER A 26 4.86 -49.97 29.48
CA SER A 26 4.22 -49.71 30.75
C SER A 26 4.57 -50.73 31.84
N HIS A 27 5.00 -50.26 33.01
CA HIS A 27 4.76 -50.94 34.29
C HIS A 27 4.17 -49.94 35.30
N PRO A 28 3.13 -50.33 36.08
CA PRO A 28 2.46 -49.41 36.98
C PRO A 28 3.07 -49.48 38.39
N ARG A 29 3.28 -48.34 39.06
CA ARG A 29 3.21 -48.27 40.54
C ARG A 29 3.09 -46.85 41.09
N LYS A 30 2.48 -46.80 42.28
CA LYS A 30 1.85 -45.68 42.99
C LYS A 30 2.80 -44.84 43.86
N LYS A 31 2.33 -43.59 44.11
CA LYS A 31 2.38 -42.76 45.34
C LYS A 31 3.68 -42.04 45.75
N GLY A 32 3.51 -40.73 46.03
CA GLY A 32 4.23 -39.97 47.07
C GLY A 32 5.05 -38.78 46.55
N PHE A 33 4.45 -37.60 46.42
CA PHE A 33 5.19 -36.37 46.08
C PHE A 33 6.01 -35.89 47.29
N SER A 34 7.33 -36.13 47.26
CA SER A 34 8.27 -35.61 48.26
C SER A 34 8.68 -34.18 47.91
N LYS A 35 9.01 -33.34 48.92
CA LYS A 35 9.41 -31.93 48.75
C LYS A 35 10.61 -31.72 47.81
N LYS A 36 11.41 -32.75 47.52
CA LYS A 36 12.48 -32.70 46.51
C LYS A 36 11.95 -32.62 45.07
N TRP A 37 10.75 -33.13 44.81
CA TRP A 37 10.07 -33.01 43.52
C TRP A 37 9.60 -31.57 43.26
N VAL A 38 9.25 -30.80 44.27
CA VAL A 38 8.83 -29.40 44.10
C VAL A 38 10.00 -28.54 43.63
N ALA A 39 11.21 -28.75 44.18
CA ALA A 39 12.42 -28.05 43.72
C ALA A 39 12.83 -28.47 42.30
N LEU A 40 12.68 -29.75 41.96
CA LEU A 40 12.99 -30.27 40.64
C LEU A 40 11.97 -29.81 39.59
N VAL A 41 10.69 -29.72 39.95
CA VAL A 41 9.63 -29.11 39.11
C VAL A 41 9.84 -27.61 38.98
N ALA A 42 10.22 -26.88 40.04
CA ALA A 42 10.52 -25.45 39.93
C ALA A 42 11.75 -25.19 39.04
N CYS A 43 12.80 -26.02 39.13
CA CYS A 43 13.94 -25.94 38.22
C CYS A 43 13.56 -26.33 36.78
N LEU A 44 12.71 -27.35 36.59
CA LEU A 44 12.18 -27.72 35.27
C LEU A 44 11.26 -26.66 34.69
N VAL A 45 10.49 -25.93 35.52
CA VAL A 45 9.62 -24.81 35.09
C VAL A 45 10.45 -23.57 34.75
N LEU A 46 11.53 -23.30 35.49
CA LEU A 46 12.46 -22.22 35.15
C LEU A 46 13.29 -22.55 33.91
N TYR A 47 13.73 -23.81 33.76
CA TYR A 47 14.46 -24.26 32.58
C TYR A 47 13.55 -24.38 31.36
N SER A 48 12.30 -24.82 31.54
CA SER A 48 11.30 -24.83 30.48
C SER A 48 10.82 -23.43 30.13
N SER A 49 10.76 -22.47 31.06
CA SER A 49 10.42 -21.08 30.72
C SER A 49 11.55 -20.38 29.97
N THR A 50 12.82 -20.65 30.28
CA THR A 50 13.96 -20.14 29.49
C THR A 50 14.09 -20.84 28.15
N ALA A 51 13.85 -22.16 28.09
CA ALA A 51 13.87 -22.91 26.83
C ALA A 51 12.66 -22.59 25.95
N SER A 52 11.48 -22.34 26.53
CA SER A 52 10.29 -21.88 25.81
C SER A 52 10.42 -20.42 25.40
N ALA A 53 11.11 -19.57 26.17
CA ALA A 53 11.44 -18.21 25.75
C ALA A 53 12.47 -18.22 24.61
N LEU A 54 13.50 -19.08 24.68
CA LEU A 54 14.49 -19.26 23.62
C LEU A 54 13.88 -19.86 22.36
N LEU A 55 13.10 -20.94 22.48
CA LEU A 55 12.35 -21.53 21.39
C LEU A 55 11.26 -20.60 20.86
N ALA A 56 10.60 -19.80 21.69
CA ALA A 56 9.68 -18.77 21.23
C ALA A 56 10.43 -17.66 20.50
N THR A 57 11.62 -17.24 20.94
CA THR A 57 12.45 -16.27 20.21
C THR A 57 13.05 -16.85 18.94
N GLU A 58 13.41 -18.13 18.89
CA GLU A 58 13.87 -18.81 17.68
C GLU A 58 12.70 -19.10 16.74
N TYR A 59 11.53 -19.47 17.24
CA TYR A 59 10.29 -19.59 16.47
C TYR A 59 9.85 -18.22 15.94
N TYR A 60 9.93 -17.14 16.74
CA TYR A 60 9.69 -15.77 16.29
C TYR A 60 10.71 -15.32 15.23
N LYS A 61 12.00 -15.62 15.44
CA LYS A 61 13.07 -15.28 14.47
C LYS A 61 12.99 -16.09 13.19
N LYS A 62 12.62 -17.37 13.27
CA LYS A 62 12.58 -18.30 12.13
C LYS A 62 11.27 -18.23 11.35
N ASN A 63 10.14 -17.95 12.02
CA ASN A 63 8.83 -17.79 11.39
C ASN A 63 8.43 -16.34 11.10
N GLN A 64 9.30 -15.36 11.35
CA GLN A 64 9.12 -14.00 10.81
C GLN A 64 9.00 -13.97 9.28
N ASN A 65 9.40 -15.05 8.59
CA ASN A 65 9.31 -15.20 7.14
C ASN A 65 8.29 -16.26 6.68
N SER A 66 7.43 -16.77 7.58
CA SER A 66 6.44 -17.81 7.24
C SER A 66 5.05 -17.57 7.82
N GLU A 67 4.72 -16.33 8.18
CA GLU A 67 3.33 -15.88 8.18
C GLU A 67 3.00 -15.34 6.78
N PRO A 68 1.89 -15.77 6.15
CA PRO A 68 1.44 -15.21 4.88
C PRO A 68 0.77 -13.86 5.15
N TYR A 69 1.52 -12.88 5.65
CA TYR A 69 1.07 -11.50 5.80
C TYR A 69 2.21 -10.56 5.43
N ILE A 70 1.94 -9.76 4.40
CA ILE A 70 2.72 -8.70 3.78
C ILE A 70 2.98 -7.51 4.76
N ARG A 71 3.15 -7.77 6.06
CA ARG A 71 3.11 -6.75 7.12
C ARG A 71 4.44 -6.36 7.74
N TYR A 72 5.56 -6.93 7.30
CA TYR A 72 6.89 -6.54 7.79
C TYR A 72 7.93 -6.41 6.69
N LEU A 73 7.62 -5.59 5.67
CA LEU A 73 8.70 -4.90 4.99
C LEU A 73 9.26 -3.85 5.95
N ARG A 74 10.45 -4.10 6.52
CA ARG A 74 11.21 -3.08 7.25
C ARG A 74 11.59 -1.97 6.26
N PRO A 75 11.78 -0.70 6.68
CA PRO A 75 12.25 0.35 5.79
C PRO A 75 13.52 -0.04 5.02
N GLU A 76 14.38 -0.87 5.64
CA GLU A 76 15.59 -1.42 5.02
C GLU A 76 15.31 -2.43 3.88
N ASN A 77 14.15 -3.09 3.91
CA ASN A 77 13.68 -4.03 2.87
C ASN A 77 12.76 -3.35 1.85
N MET A 78 12.29 -2.14 2.16
CA MET A 78 11.76 -1.15 1.21
C MET A 78 12.88 -0.17 0.87
N GLU A 79 14.02 -0.67 0.39
CA GLU A 79 14.77 0.17 -0.56
C GLU A 79 13.86 0.33 -1.78
N LEU A 80 12.90 1.25 -1.67
CA LEU A 80 12.32 1.94 -2.80
C LEU A 80 13.55 2.41 -3.56
N GLN A 81 13.85 1.73 -4.67
CA GLN A 81 14.96 2.10 -5.53
C GLN A 81 14.91 3.62 -5.67
N PRO A 82 16.03 4.34 -5.45
CA PRO A 82 16.02 5.79 -5.51
C PRO A 82 15.29 6.21 -6.78
N ALA A 83 14.32 7.13 -6.64
CA ALA A 83 13.46 7.56 -7.74
C ALA A 83 14.33 7.75 -8.98
N THR A 84 14.19 6.85 -9.96
CA THR A 84 15.09 6.85 -11.10
C THR A 84 14.94 8.22 -11.74
N GLN A 85 16.00 9.04 -11.69
CA GLN A 85 15.97 10.35 -12.31
C GLN A 85 15.52 10.19 -13.75
N TYR A 86 14.63 11.06 -14.19
CA TYR A 86 14.05 10.95 -15.52
C TYR A 86 15.16 10.91 -16.57
N ASP A 87 15.27 9.77 -17.26
CA ASP A 87 16.25 9.52 -18.30
C ASP A 87 15.56 8.78 -19.44
N ALA A 88 15.07 9.57 -20.40
CA ALA A 88 14.32 9.07 -21.53
C ALA A 88 15.09 8.00 -22.33
N LEU A 89 16.42 8.10 -22.43
CA LEU A 89 17.22 7.14 -23.17
C LEU A 89 17.28 5.79 -22.47
N LYS A 90 17.42 5.79 -21.14
CA LYS A 90 17.34 4.56 -20.34
C LYS A 90 15.99 3.88 -20.47
N PHE A 91 14.89 4.64 -20.39
CA PHE A 91 13.56 4.05 -20.54
C PHE A 91 13.32 3.51 -21.95
N LEU A 92 13.75 4.22 -23.00
CA LEU A 92 13.69 3.71 -24.38
C LEU A 92 14.54 2.45 -24.58
N GLN A 93 15.64 2.30 -23.84
CA GLN A 93 16.47 1.09 -23.88
C GLN A 93 15.81 -0.06 -23.11
N ALA A 94 15.19 0.21 -21.96
CA ALA A 94 14.48 -0.78 -21.15
C ALA A 94 13.32 -1.45 -21.91
N LEU A 95 12.65 -0.74 -22.82
CA LEU A 95 11.63 -1.32 -23.71
C LEU A 95 12.16 -2.43 -24.64
N LYS A 96 13.48 -2.58 -24.81
CA LYS A 96 14.08 -3.64 -25.63
C LYS A 96 14.45 -4.88 -24.83
N GLY A 97 14.34 -4.82 -23.51
CA GLY A 97 14.61 -5.95 -22.63
C GLY A 97 13.46 -6.95 -22.61
N ASP A 98 13.60 -7.95 -21.74
CA ASP A 98 12.62 -9.01 -21.45
C ASP A 98 12.06 -8.92 -20.02
N ASN A 99 12.60 -8.02 -19.19
CA ASN A 99 12.12 -7.80 -17.84
C ASN A 99 10.82 -6.97 -17.85
N GLU A 100 9.70 -7.65 -17.59
CA GLU A 100 8.35 -7.09 -17.60
C GLU A 100 8.17 -5.88 -16.66
N GLU A 101 8.80 -5.92 -15.49
CA GLU A 101 8.81 -4.81 -14.53
C GLU A 101 9.46 -3.56 -15.11
N HIS A 102 10.67 -3.70 -15.67
CA HIS A 102 11.38 -2.60 -16.28
C HIS A 102 10.63 -2.04 -17.49
N ILE A 103 10.00 -2.91 -18.28
CA ILE A 103 9.16 -2.49 -19.42
C ILE A 103 7.97 -1.68 -18.91
N TYR A 104 7.24 -2.17 -17.90
CA TYR A 104 6.11 -1.46 -17.31
C TYR A 104 6.51 -0.07 -16.78
N ILE A 105 7.61 0.01 -16.01
CA ILE A 105 8.13 1.29 -15.52
C ILE A 105 8.50 2.20 -16.70
N ALA A 106 9.22 1.68 -17.69
CA ALA A 106 9.65 2.46 -18.84
C ALA A 106 8.48 3.04 -19.65
N ILE A 107 7.43 2.25 -19.91
CA ILE A 107 6.22 2.70 -20.61
C ILE A 107 5.61 3.91 -19.89
N ASN A 108 5.39 3.80 -18.58
CA ASN A 108 4.78 4.86 -17.79
C ASN A 108 5.67 6.11 -17.72
N ARG A 109 6.96 5.93 -17.41
CA ARG A 109 7.92 7.05 -17.28
C ARG A 109 8.17 7.78 -18.59
N LEU A 110 8.05 7.12 -19.75
CA LEU A 110 8.22 7.78 -21.06
C LEU A 110 7.16 8.86 -21.32
N VAL A 111 6.02 8.82 -20.63
CA VAL A 111 5.00 9.89 -20.70
C VAL A 111 5.56 11.24 -20.25
N GLU A 112 6.53 11.28 -19.35
CA GLU A 112 7.17 12.53 -18.88
C GLU A 112 7.88 13.29 -20.01
N GLY A 113 8.20 12.62 -21.12
CA GLY A 113 8.74 13.22 -22.34
C GLY A 113 7.72 13.98 -23.18
N PHE A 114 6.46 14.07 -22.75
CA PHE A 114 5.33 14.65 -23.49
C PHE A 114 5.60 16.06 -24.05
N ASN A 115 6.36 16.89 -23.32
CA ASN A 115 6.63 18.29 -23.69
C ASN A 115 7.67 18.43 -24.81
N ASP A 116 8.47 17.39 -25.09
CA ASP A 116 9.41 17.36 -26.21
C ASP A 116 8.73 16.64 -27.39
N PRO A 117 8.41 17.33 -28.50
CA PRO A 117 7.71 16.72 -29.63
C PRO A 117 8.48 15.56 -30.28
N SER A 118 9.81 15.65 -30.34
CA SER A 118 10.68 14.62 -30.93
C SER A 118 10.67 13.37 -30.05
N LEU A 119 10.84 13.57 -28.75
CA LEU A 119 10.81 12.48 -27.78
C LEU A 119 9.42 11.85 -27.68
N ARG A 120 8.35 12.66 -27.64
CA ARG A 120 6.96 12.19 -27.62
C ARG A 120 6.65 11.30 -28.82
N ALA A 121 7.01 11.72 -30.03
CA ALA A 121 6.81 10.92 -31.24
C ALA A 121 7.61 9.61 -31.20
N LYS A 122 8.85 9.66 -30.69
CA LYS A 122 9.70 8.47 -30.53
C LYS A 122 9.13 7.49 -29.50
N ALA A 123 8.72 7.98 -28.33
CA ALA A 123 8.11 7.19 -27.27
C ALA A 123 6.82 6.53 -27.77
N LEU A 124 5.93 7.28 -28.41
CA LEU A 124 4.68 6.77 -28.98
C LEU A 124 4.93 5.60 -29.94
N LYS A 125 5.87 5.74 -30.88
CA LYS A 125 6.23 4.67 -31.81
C LYS A 125 6.76 3.42 -31.11
N MET A 126 7.56 3.60 -30.07
CA MET A 126 8.20 2.50 -29.34
C MET A 126 7.24 1.77 -28.39
N ILE A 127 6.24 2.47 -27.84
CA ILE A 127 5.25 1.91 -26.92
C ILE A 127 4.12 1.20 -27.69
N GLN A 128 3.79 1.65 -28.91
CA GLN A 128 2.67 1.10 -29.71
C GLN A 128 2.58 -0.43 -29.78
N PRO A 129 3.68 -1.20 -29.93
CA PRO A 129 3.63 -2.66 -29.98
C PRO A 129 3.11 -3.31 -28.69
N PHE A 130 3.33 -2.68 -27.55
CA PHE A 130 2.95 -3.20 -26.23
C PHE A 130 1.44 -3.10 -25.95
N ALA A 131 0.68 -2.37 -26.77
CA ALA A 131 -0.78 -2.27 -26.59
C ALA A 131 -1.52 -3.61 -26.75
N ASN A 132 -0.88 -4.61 -27.38
CA ASN A 132 -1.40 -5.97 -27.52
C ASN A 132 -0.49 -7.00 -26.82
N ASP A 133 0.25 -6.59 -25.79
CA ASP A 133 1.11 -7.48 -25.02
C ASP A 133 0.27 -8.58 -24.34
N ALA A 134 0.86 -9.77 -24.18
CA ALA A 134 0.20 -10.88 -23.51
C ALA A 134 0.04 -10.62 -21.99
N ASN A 135 0.92 -9.82 -21.40
CA ASN A 135 0.80 -9.36 -20.03
C ASN A 135 -0.19 -8.17 -19.97
N PRO A 136 -1.38 -8.34 -19.33
CA PRO A 136 -2.41 -7.29 -19.28
C PRO A 136 -1.91 -5.99 -18.66
N LYS A 137 -1.02 -6.07 -17.67
CA LYS A 137 -0.47 -4.90 -16.99
C LYS A 137 0.38 -4.04 -17.94
N ILE A 138 1.17 -4.68 -18.80
CA ILE A 138 1.97 -3.99 -19.82
C ILE A 138 1.04 -3.41 -20.89
N ALA A 139 0.04 -4.17 -21.32
CA ALA A 139 -0.95 -3.71 -22.30
C ALA A 139 -1.75 -2.50 -21.82
N ASP A 140 -2.24 -2.52 -20.59
CA ASP A 140 -3.00 -1.42 -19.97
C ASP A 140 -2.14 -0.16 -19.81
N ALA A 141 -0.89 -0.33 -19.34
CA ALA A 141 0.06 0.78 -19.24
C ALA A 141 0.38 1.38 -20.62
N ALA A 142 0.59 0.53 -21.63
CA ALA A 142 0.85 0.97 -23.00
C ALA A 142 -0.34 1.73 -23.56
N ALA A 143 -1.56 1.20 -23.41
CA ALA A 143 -2.78 1.85 -23.87
C ALA A 143 -2.96 3.24 -23.21
N PHE A 144 -2.72 3.33 -21.90
CA PHE A 144 -2.78 4.60 -21.18
C PHE A 144 -1.70 5.60 -21.67
N ALA A 145 -0.44 5.18 -21.74
CA ALA A 145 0.66 6.02 -22.19
C ALA A 145 0.46 6.51 -23.63
N ILE A 146 -0.01 5.65 -24.53
CA ILE A 146 -0.36 6.00 -25.91
C ILE A 146 -1.48 7.04 -25.94
N ASP A 147 -2.52 6.87 -25.14
CA ASP A 147 -3.65 7.82 -25.09
C ASP A 147 -3.21 9.24 -24.66
N ILE A 148 -2.26 9.33 -23.72
CA ILE A 148 -1.64 10.61 -23.33
C ILE A 148 -0.73 11.15 -24.43
N LEU A 149 0.23 10.36 -24.92
CA LEU A 149 1.25 10.80 -25.88
C LEU A 149 0.68 11.15 -27.26
N SER A 150 -0.40 10.48 -27.66
CA SER A 150 -1.16 10.78 -28.89
C SER A 150 -2.20 11.88 -28.72
N GLN A 151 -2.42 12.35 -27.49
CA GLN A 151 -3.36 13.41 -27.14
C GLN A 151 -4.83 13.06 -27.41
N SER A 152 -5.20 11.78 -27.40
CA SER A 152 -6.59 11.36 -27.57
C SER A 152 -7.41 11.52 -26.29
N TYR A 153 -6.77 11.41 -25.12
CA TYR A 153 -7.37 11.63 -23.79
C TYR A 153 -8.74 10.94 -23.59
N ARG A 154 -8.82 9.66 -23.98
CA ARG A 154 -10.01 8.81 -23.91
C ARG A 154 -10.00 7.89 -22.70
N SER A 155 -8.87 7.69 -22.06
CA SER A 155 -8.74 6.80 -20.91
C SER A 155 -9.63 7.25 -19.75
N PRO A 156 -10.32 6.31 -19.06
CA PRO A 156 -11.11 6.63 -17.88
C PRO A 156 -10.24 7.10 -16.70
N TYR A 157 -8.94 6.83 -16.72
CA TYR A 157 -7.99 7.29 -15.69
C TYR A 157 -7.60 8.78 -15.84
N ILE A 158 -8.10 9.45 -16.89
CA ILE A 158 -7.86 10.88 -17.12
C ILE A 158 -9.07 11.67 -16.63
N VAL A 159 -8.87 12.39 -15.52
CA VAL A 159 -9.89 13.25 -14.92
C VAL A 159 -9.84 14.63 -15.58
N LYS A 160 -10.89 14.97 -16.32
CA LYS A 160 -11.05 16.29 -16.97
C LYS A 160 -11.72 17.26 -16.01
N LEU A 161 -11.08 18.40 -15.76
CA LEU A 161 -11.54 19.44 -14.84
C LEU A 161 -12.29 20.58 -15.55
N ALA A 162 -13.00 21.40 -14.77
CA ALA A 162 -13.79 22.53 -15.26
C ALA A 162 -12.94 23.62 -15.91
N ASP A 163 -11.70 23.79 -15.46
CA ASP A 163 -10.72 24.75 -15.99
C ASP A 163 -10.06 24.28 -17.31
N GLY A 164 -10.50 23.14 -17.85
CA GLY A 164 -9.97 22.53 -19.06
C GLY A 164 -8.67 21.73 -18.86
N SER A 165 -8.13 21.69 -17.63
CA SER A 165 -6.97 20.86 -17.32
C SER A 165 -7.37 19.40 -17.10
N MET A 166 -6.38 18.51 -17.18
CA MET A 166 -6.54 17.07 -16.99
C MET A 166 -5.60 16.60 -15.89
N LEU A 167 -6.11 15.78 -14.98
CA LEU A 167 -5.35 15.14 -13.91
C LEU A 167 -5.32 13.62 -14.06
N PHE A 168 -4.20 13.02 -13.70
CA PHE A 168 -4.02 11.57 -13.67
C PHE A 168 -2.76 11.17 -12.88
N THR A 169 -2.64 9.89 -12.56
CA THR A 169 -1.37 9.26 -12.19
C THR A 169 -0.84 8.44 -13.36
N LEU A 170 0.48 8.29 -13.47
CA LEU A 170 1.08 7.44 -14.49
C LEU A 170 0.90 5.96 -14.18
N PHE A 171 0.94 5.60 -12.90
CA PHE A 171 0.91 4.21 -12.46
C PHE A 171 -0.49 3.86 -11.93
N ASN A 172 -1.36 3.39 -12.81
CA ASN A 172 -2.72 2.98 -12.47
C ASN A 172 -2.77 1.49 -12.08
N ASN A 173 -3.49 1.14 -11.01
CA ASN A 173 -3.79 -0.23 -10.51
C ASN A 173 -2.61 -1.13 -10.10
N TYR A 174 -1.35 -0.76 -10.38
CA TYR A 174 -0.18 -1.63 -10.16
C TYR A 174 0.97 -0.88 -9.49
N SER A 175 0.70 -0.41 -8.26
CA SER A 175 1.54 0.51 -7.52
C SER A 175 2.79 -0.11 -6.89
N ASP A 176 2.92 -1.44 -6.91
CA ASP A 176 4.05 -2.22 -6.38
C ASP A 176 5.44 -1.83 -6.95
N TYR A 177 5.48 -0.97 -7.97
CA TYR A 177 6.66 -0.63 -8.76
C TYR A 177 7.13 0.82 -8.59
N GLY A 178 6.72 1.47 -7.49
CA GLY A 178 7.20 2.80 -7.13
C GLY A 178 6.60 3.91 -7.98
N SER A 179 5.29 4.12 -7.85
CA SER A 179 4.47 5.11 -8.56
C SER A 179 4.92 6.58 -8.46
N GLN A 180 5.95 6.89 -7.66
CA GLN A 180 6.44 8.23 -7.29
C GLN A 180 5.36 9.15 -6.68
N ASN A 181 4.13 8.66 -6.57
CA ASN A 181 2.94 9.31 -6.01
C ASN A 181 2.78 10.72 -6.54
N VAL A 182 2.92 10.83 -7.85
CA VAL A 182 2.81 12.09 -8.54
C VAL A 182 1.45 12.18 -9.20
N LEU A 183 0.72 13.22 -8.83
CA LEU A 183 -0.40 13.71 -9.57
C LEU A 183 0.13 14.59 -10.71
N TRP A 184 -0.14 14.16 -11.94
CA TRP A 184 0.27 14.86 -13.15
C TRP A 184 -0.87 15.72 -13.67
N ARG A 185 -0.53 16.88 -14.23
CA ARG A 185 -1.47 17.78 -14.87
C ARG A 185 -1.07 18.09 -16.31
N ILE A 186 -2.03 17.99 -17.22
CA ILE A 186 -1.93 18.59 -18.55
C ILE A 186 -2.83 19.83 -18.58
N GLN A 187 -2.22 20.98 -18.90
CA GLN A 187 -2.92 22.24 -19.16
C GLN A 187 -2.23 22.95 -20.32
N ASP A 188 -2.98 23.55 -21.24
CA ASP A 188 -2.45 24.23 -22.43
C ASP A 188 -1.43 23.38 -23.21
N ASN A 189 -1.73 22.08 -23.35
CA ASN A 189 -0.87 21.11 -24.03
C ASN A 189 0.54 20.99 -23.42
N LYS A 190 0.67 21.21 -22.11
CA LYS A 190 1.91 21.00 -21.35
C LYS A 190 1.67 20.08 -20.17
N LEU A 191 2.46 19.01 -20.10
CA LEU A 191 2.50 18.10 -18.97
C LEU A 191 3.39 18.68 -17.87
N LYS A 192 2.92 18.64 -16.62
CA LYS A 192 3.73 19.00 -15.44
C LYS A 192 3.36 18.09 -14.27
N GLU A 193 4.34 17.86 -13.42
CA GLU A 193 4.06 17.43 -12.05
C GLU A 193 3.23 18.54 -11.37
N TYR A 194 2.08 18.16 -10.81
CA TYR A 194 1.21 19.06 -10.08
C TYR A 194 1.44 18.95 -8.58
N LEU A 195 1.44 17.72 -8.06
CA LEU A 195 1.67 17.43 -6.66
C LEU A 195 2.34 16.06 -6.52
N SER A 196 3.36 15.97 -5.68
CA SER A 196 3.94 14.70 -5.23
C SER A 196 3.59 14.48 -3.76
N PHE A 197 3.12 13.28 -3.44
CA PHE A 197 2.81 12.88 -2.06
C PHE A 197 4.03 12.23 -1.40
N SER A 198 4.31 12.65 -0.17
CA SER A 198 5.34 12.05 0.66
C SER A 198 4.78 10.92 1.51
N ALA A 199 5.67 10.05 2.01
CA ALA A 199 5.30 9.08 3.04
C ALA A 199 4.56 9.77 4.22
N PRO A 200 3.50 9.15 4.76
CA PRO A 200 3.05 7.78 4.51
C PRO A 200 2.11 7.60 3.30
N SER A 201 1.72 8.65 2.59
CA SER A 201 0.88 8.60 1.37
C SER A 201 1.66 8.01 0.19
N MET A 202 1.72 6.68 0.12
CA MET A 202 2.64 5.95 -0.74
C MET A 202 2.09 5.52 -2.09
N TYR A 203 0.78 5.58 -2.34
CA TYR A 203 0.18 5.20 -3.62
C TYR A 203 -1.10 6.01 -3.86
N ILE A 204 -1.29 6.58 -5.05
CA ILE A 204 -2.59 7.16 -5.45
C ILE A 204 -3.49 6.01 -5.92
N THR A 205 -4.63 5.80 -5.26
CA THR A 205 -5.59 4.76 -5.65
C THR A 205 -6.72 5.34 -6.48
N ASP A 206 -7.19 6.53 -6.12
CA ASP A 206 -8.37 7.15 -6.74
C ASP A 206 -8.20 8.65 -6.92
N ILE A 207 -8.76 9.13 -8.04
CA ILE A 207 -8.88 10.55 -8.37
C ILE A 207 -10.34 10.78 -8.74
N ILE A 208 -11.10 11.41 -7.86
CA ILE A 208 -12.56 11.46 -7.93
C ILE A 208 -13.00 12.92 -8.11
N PRO A 209 -13.35 13.37 -9.33
CA PRO A 209 -13.83 14.73 -9.54
C PRO A 209 -15.20 14.94 -8.91
N SER A 210 -15.41 16.14 -8.39
CA SER A 210 -16.74 16.66 -8.04
C SER A 210 -17.66 16.71 -9.28
N PRO A 211 -18.99 16.73 -9.11
CA PRO A 211 -19.92 16.75 -10.25
C PRO A 211 -19.73 17.92 -11.23
N ASP A 212 -19.36 19.10 -10.74
CA ASP A 212 -19.02 20.26 -11.59
C ASP A 212 -17.55 20.32 -12.00
N LYS A 213 -16.74 19.35 -11.55
CA LYS A 213 -15.33 19.15 -11.89
C LYS A 213 -14.42 20.28 -11.45
N ARG A 214 -14.82 21.07 -10.45
CA ARG A 214 -13.98 22.14 -9.86
C ARG A 214 -13.09 21.63 -8.74
N LEU A 215 -13.64 20.75 -7.91
CA LEU A 215 -12.91 20.05 -6.86
C LEU A 215 -12.57 18.63 -7.29
N VAL A 216 -11.48 18.09 -6.77
CA VAL A 216 -11.09 16.68 -6.93
C VAL A 216 -10.71 16.09 -5.58
N ALA A 217 -11.25 14.93 -5.25
CA ALA A 217 -10.78 14.14 -4.12
C ALA A 217 -9.67 13.22 -4.62
N VAL A 218 -8.54 13.21 -3.92
CA VAL A 218 -7.42 12.31 -4.19
C VAL A 218 -7.31 11.38 -3.00
N VAL A 219 -7.34 10.08 -3.30
CA VAL A 219 -7.19 9.02 -2.30
C VAL A 219 -5.79 8.46 -2.47
N THR A 220 -5.05 8.45 -1.37
CA THR A 220 -3.77 7.76 -1.31
C THR A 220 -3.79 6.70 -0.23
N CYS A 221 -2.93 5.71 -0.34
CA CYS A 221 -2.77 4.71 0.70
C CYS A 221 -1.30 4.37 0.95
N SER A 222 -1.08 3.76 2.10
CA SER A 222 0.12 3.03 2.47
C SER A 222 -0.23 1.54 2.57
N ASN A 223 0.71 0.73 3.04
CA ASN A 223 0.40 -0.66 3.40
C ASN A 223 -0.47 -0.77 4.67
N LYS A 224 -0.74 0.34 5.36
CA LYS A 224 -1.36 0.38 6.68
C LYS A 224 -2.54 1.34 6.76
N SER A 225 -2.65 2.37 5.93
CA SER A 225 -3.61 3.46 6.13
C SER A 225 -4.03 4.05 4.79
N ASP A 226 -5.26 4.55 4.75
CA ASP A 226 -5.72 5.41 3.67
C ASP A 226 -5.61 6.88 4.10
N PHE A 227 -5.55 7.75 3.10
CA PHE A 227 -5.55 9.19 3.24
C PHE A 227 -6.42 9.80 2.16
N VAL A 228 -7.23 10.80 2.53
CA VAL A 228 -8.14 11.48 1.61
C VAL A 228 -7.92 12.97 1.69
N GLU A 229 -7.67 13.61 0.55
CA GLU A 229 -7.55 15.05 0.42
C GLU A 229 -8.46 15.58 -0.70
N ILE A 230 -8.95 16.82 -0.56
CA ILE A 230 -9.66 17.52 -1.62
C ILE A 230 -8.81 18.68 -2.11
N ILE A 231 -8.71 18.80 -3.43
CA ILE A 231 -7.95 19.84 -4.11
C ILE A 231 -8.89 20.67 -4.98
N ASP A 232 -8.78 21.99 -4.85
CA ASP A 232 -9.25 22.97 -5.82
C ASP A 232 -8.04 23.38 -6.68
N VAL A 233 -8.00 22.86 -7.90
CA VAL A 233 -6.84 22.97 -8.80
C VAL A 233 -6.72 24.36 -9.42
N GLU A 234 -7.86 25.04 -9.59
CA GLU A 234 -7.89 26.41 -10.14
C GLU A 234 -7.48 27.42 -9.08
N ALA A 235 -8.02 27.30 -7.86
CA ALA A 235 -7.70 28.20 -6.76
C ALA A 235 -6.40 27.85 -6.01
N GLY A 236 -5.80 26.68 -6.28
CA GLY A 236 -4.60 26.18 -5.60
C GLY A 236 -4.82 25.94 -4.11
N ARG A 237 -6.03 25.50 -3.72
CA ARG A 237 -6.44 25.30 -2.32
C ARG A 237 -6.64 23.83 -2.03
N HIS A 238 -6.21 23.41 -0.84
CA HIS A 238 -6.30 22.03 -0.37
C HIS A 238 -7.11 21.94 0.92
N SER A 239 -7.80 20.82 1.14
CA SER A 239 -8.31 20.45 2.45
C SER A 239 -7.16 19.97 3.35
N PRO A 240 -7.34 19.86 4.67
CA PRO A 240 -6.53 18.94 5.45
C PRO A 240 -6.76 17.49 4.97
N GLU A 241 -5.88 16.58 5.39
CA GLU A 241 -6.12 15.14 5.26
C GLU A 241 -7.34 14.76 6.12
N LEU A 242 -8.34 14.14 5.50
CA LEU A 242 -9.68 14.03 6.07
C LEU A 242 -9.83 12.86 7.07
N ILE A 243 -9.06 11.78 6.93
CA ILE A 243 -9.17 10.61 7.81
C ILE A 243 -8.60 10.92 9.19
N GLU A 244 -7.38 11.46 9.27
CA GLU A 244 -6.76 11.91 10.51
C GLU A 244 -7.56 13.06 11.12
N SER A 245 -8.06 13.99 10.32
CA SER A 245 -8.96 15.05 10.81
C SER A 245 -10.23 14.48 11.44
N ALA A 246 -10.83 13.44 10.83
CA ALA A 246 -12.00 12.75 11.38
C ALA A 246 -11.65 12.00 12.67
N ARG A 247 -10.50 11.31 12.70
CA ARG A 247 -9.98 10.58 13.85
C ARG A 247 -9.76 11.49 15.05
N VAL A 248 -9.06 12.62 14.86
CA VAL A 248 -8.83 13.61 15.91
C VAL A 248 -10.15 14.18 16.43
N LYS A 249 -11.07 14.56 15.53
CA LYS A 249 -12.36 15.12 15.93
C LYS A 249 -13.20 14.11 16.73
N TYR A 250 -13.41 12.93 16.19
CA TYR A 250 -14.25 11.91 16.82
C TYR A 250 -13.63 11.41 18.13
N GLY A 251 -12.32 11.18 18.15
CA GLY A 251 -11.60 10.80 19.37
C GLY A 251 -11.80 11.83 20.48
N ALA A 252 -11.66 13.12 20.18
CA ALA A 252 -11.91 14.19 21.16
C ALA A 252 -13.36 14.20 21.67
N GLU A 253 -14.35 14.01 20.79
CA GLU A 253 -15.77 13.95 21.17
C GLU A 253 -16.10 12.74 22.06
N GLN A 254 -15.38 11.61 21.90
CA GLN A 254 -15.57 10.39 22.69
C GLN A 254 -14.64 10.29 23.90
N GLY A 255 -13.72 11.25 24.10
CA GLY A 255 -12.69 11.18 25.14
C GLY A 255 -11.65 10.07 24.91
N ILE A 256 -11.43 9.68 23.65
CA ILE A 256 -10.42 8.69 23.24
C ILE A 256 -9.13 9.42 22.90
N ASP A 257 -8.02 8.93 23.44
CA ASP A 257 -6.70 9.49 23.15
C ASP A 257 -6.30 9.25 21.69
N THR A 258 -5.77 10.30 21.07
CA THR A 258 -5.34 10.33 19.67
C THR A 258 -3.88 10.71 19.61
N TRP A 259 -3.01 9.75 19.89
CA TRP A 259 -1.58 9.92 19.69
C TRP A 259 -1.22 9.71 18.21
N ILE A 260 -0.22 10.46 17.75
CA ILE A 260 0.30 10.40 16.39
C ILE A 260 1.53 9.50 16.40
N ARG A 261 1.53 8.46 15.56
CA ARG A 261 2.68 7.57 15.38
C ARG A 261 3.84 8.31 14.74
N THR A 262 5.07 7.88 15.03
CA THR A 262 6.27 8.46 14.43
C THR A 262 6.39 8.20 12.92
N ASP A 263 5.73 7.16 12.41
CA ASP A 263 5.61 6.86 10.98
C ASP A 263 4.43 7.58 10.32
N HIS A 264 3.66 8.38 11.07
CA HIS A 264 2.46 9.11 10.63
C HIS A 264 1.33 8.22 10.05
N GLU A 265 1.44 6.91 10.20
CA GLU A 265 0.38 5.94 9.88
C GLU A 265 -0.70 5.96 10.97
N ASN A 266 -1.94 5.60 10.64
CA ASN A 266 -3.06 5.67 11.58
C ASN A 266 -3.97 4.42 11.60
N TYR A 267 -3.67 3.40 10.79
CA TYR A 267 -4.46 2.18 10.60
C TYR A 267 -5.94 2.41 10.29
N SER A 268 -6.26 3.59 9.75
CA SER A 268 -7.61 4.00 9.42
C SER A 268 -7.82 3.94 7.92
N TYR A 269 -9.06 3.70 7.51
CA TYR A 269 -9.42 3.42 6.11
C TYR A 269 -10.65 4.20 5.69
N ALA A 270 -10.77 4.47 4.39
CA ALA A 270 -11.96 5.06 3.79
C ALA A 270 -12.53 4.15 2.71
N ASP A 271 -13.85 3.95 2.75
CA ASP A 271 -14.61 3.21 1.75
C ASP A 271 -15.80 4.06 1.26
N LYS A 272 -16.36 3.70 0.10
CA LYS A 272 -17.52 4.34 -0.52
C LYS A 272 -17.41 5.86 -0.56
N ILE A 273 -16.30 6.35 -1.10
CA ILE A 273 -16.04 7.79 -1.25
C ILE A 273 -16.91 8.35 -2.37
N VAL A 274 -17.77 9.32 -2.04
CA VAL A 274 -18.76 9.90 -2.96
C VAL A 274 -18.98 11.39 -2.70
N TRP A 275 -19.00 12.16 -3.77
CA TRP A 275 -19.49 13.54 -3.75
C TRP A 275 -21.02 13.56 -3.59
N LYS A 276 -21.52 14.17 -2.52
CA LYS A 276 -22.97 14.36 -2.30
C LYS A 276 -23.54 15.54 -3.10
N ASN A 277 -22.68 16.49 -3.40
CA ASN A 277 -22.92 17.67 -4.23
C ASN A 277 -21.55 18.21 -4.69
N ASN A 278 -21.51 19.41 -5.27
CA ASN A 278 -20.27 20.00 -5.79
C ASN A 278 -19.23 20.36 -4.72
N ASP A 279 -19.59 20.38 -3.43
CA ASP A 279 -18.79 20.94 -2.34
C ASP A 279 -18.61 19.99 -1.15
N THR A 280 -19.37 18.90 -1.09
CA THR A 280 -19.38 17.95 0.03
C THR A 280 -18.95 16.56 -0.42
N LEU A 281 -17.82 16.09 0.10
CA LEU A 281 -17.36 14.71 -0.02
C LEU A 281 -17.82 13.91 1.20
N GLN A 282 -18.32 12.70 0.99
CA GLN A 282 -18.67 11.78 2.06
C GLN A 282 -17.98 10.43 1.84
N PHE A 283 -17.58 9.77 2.92
CA PHE A 283 -17.09 8.39 2.89
C PHE A 283 -17.46 7.65 4.18
N GLU A 284 -17.48 6.32 4.10
CA GLU A 284 -17.52 5.45 5.27
C GLU A 284 -16.09 5.28 5.77
N GLY A 285 -15.85 5.50 7.06
CA GLY A 285 -14.53 5.44 7.66
C GLY A 285 -14.44 4.34 8.71
N SER A 286 -13.30 3.65 8.76
CA SER A 286 -12.89 2.82 9.88
C SER A 286 -11.76 3.54 10.60
N LEU A 287 -12.05 4.16 11.75
CA LEU A 287 -11.09 4.97 12.49
C LEU A 287 -10.46 4.15 13.61
N ALA A 288 -9.13 3.96 13.54
CA ALA A 288 -8.39 3.18 14.52
C ALA A 288 -7.74 4.07 15.59
N TYR A 289 -7.78 3.60 16.83
CA TYR A 289 -7.13 4.21 17.98
C TYR A 289 -6.34 3.15 18.74
N GLN A 290 -5.34 3.59 19.53
CA GLN A 290 -4.54 2.71 20.39
C GLN A 290 -4.01 1.48 19.63
N ASP A 291 -3.32 1.72 18.51
CA ASP A 291 -2.77 0.65 17.64
C ASP A 291 -3.79 -0.44 17.28
N THR A 292 -4.99 -0.03 16.87
CA THR A 292 -6.12 -0.89 16.44
C THR A 292 -6.87 -1.62 17.56
N GLU A 293 -6.56 -1.36 18.84
CA GLU A 293 -7.37 -1.88 19.96
C GLU A 293 -8.81 -1.38 19.92
N ILE A 294 -9.01 -0.14 19.44
CA ILE A 294 -10.32 0.46 19.25
C ILE A 294 -10.47 0.79 17.77
N ILE A 295 -11.57 0.30 17.17
CA ILE A 295 -11.95 0.59 15.80
C ILE A 295 -13.39 1.11 15.80
N GLU A 296 -13.58 2.31 15.27
CA GLU A 296 -14.86 3.00 15.24
C GLU A 296 -15.28 3.21 13.79
N ASN A 297 -16.39 2.57 13.41
CA ASN A 297 -16.98 2.72 12.09
C ASN A 297 -17.87 3.96 12.07
N VAL A 298 -17.57 4.87 11.15
CA VAL A 298 -18.22 6.17 11.05
C VAL A 298 -18.61 6.50 9.61
N THR A 299 -19.46 7.50 9.46
CA THR A 299 -19.64 8.26 8.24
C THR A 299 -18.97 9.61 8.43
N VAL A 300 -18.05 9.95 7.53
CA VAL A 300 -17.39 11.25 7.48
C VAL A 300 -17.97 12.06 6.33
N ALA A 301 -18.33 13.31 6.58
CA ALA A 301 -18.72 14.27 5.54
C ALA A 301 -17.91 15.55 5.70
N TYR A 302 -17.27 16.01 4.63
CA TYR A 302 -16.49 17.24 4.63
C TYR A 302 -17.02 18.23 3.61
N GLN A 303 -17.37 19.42 4.09
CA GLN A 303 -17.79 20.56 3.26
C GLN A 303 -16.59 21.47 2.97
N PHE A 304 -16.12 21.48 1.73
CA PHE A 304 -14.85 22.13 1.35
C PHE A 304 -14.86 23.64 1.52
N SER A 305 -15.92 24.32 1.04
CA SER A 305 -16.05 25.77 1.12
C SER A 305 -16.00 26.28 2.57
N LYS A 306 -16.74 25.63 3.47
CA LYS A 306 -16.87 25.99 4.88
C LYS A 306 -15.78 25.42 5.78
N ARG A 307 -14.98 24.45 5.31
CA ARG A 307 -13.98 23.73 6.10
C ARG A 307 -14.59 23.04 7.33
N VAL A 308 -15.78 22.47 7.15
CA VAL A 308 -16.50 21.76 8.22
C VAL A 308 -16.42 20.27 7.94
N ILE A 309 -15.92 19.53 8.93
CA ILE A 309 -15.97 18.06 8.95
C ILE A 309 -17.03 17.61 9.94
N GLU A 310 -17.91 16.71 9.52
CA GLU A 310 -18.88 16.01 10.36
C GLU A 310 -18.49 14.53 10.42
N VAL A 311 -18.50 13.97 11.62
CA VAL A 311 -18.24 12.55 11.86
C VAL A 311 -19.40 11.99 12.65
N ARG A 312 -20.01 10.92 12.17
CA ARG A 312 -21.17 10.27 12.81
C ARG A 312 -20.89 8.79 12.92
N LYS A 313 -21.11 8.21 14.10
CA LYS A 313 -21.02 6.75 14.28
C LYS A 313 -22.09 6.06 13.41
N ASN A 314 -21.70 4.99 12.73
CA ASN A 314 -22.61 4.14 11.94
C ASN A 314 -23.49 3.27 12.83
#